data_AF-A0A167AU66-F1
#
_entry.id   AF-A0A167AU66-F1
#
_cell.length_a   1.000
_cell.length_b   1.000
_cell.length_c   1.000
_cell.angle_alpha   90.00
_cell.angle_beta   90.00
_cell.angle_gamma   90.00
#
_symmetry.space_group_name_H-M   'P 1'
#
loop_
_entity.id
_entity.type
_entity.pdbx_description
1 polymer ?
#
loop_
_entity_poly.entity_id
_entity_poly.type
_entity_poly.pdbx_seq_one_letter_code
_entity_poly.pdbx_strand_id
1 'polypeptide(L)'
;MDQQAAQNLEPAAICAALSDLHLGGSDPFVDGEFQGGECRIFKISFKDRSSLSVRVNHPLHLSQQDVIANVDMDTRIFRTLEEKGFPWSPRYRAASLTFDNPINYPFVVLDWAEGVLLQWDDDSPSQPIRDTFLAQLAAIQLSLVTCTMENRSTTATAFFERRIRNQLNRVKDGKLPGLAEKDCLDQLAFLPKVLGPDGHSTLFAVDHGDLKPNNIIVDQENNIKCIIGWGFAAMVPIVQAAKLPCFLWTDDSATRVPSQAMLRDRQSYIDSFPAQDSQASLLIQRWQRAKDVDFRMRYLESISSKGMLASMASVGWKPSYCKLIEDV
;
A
#
# COMPACT_ATOMS: atom_id res chain seq x y z
N MET A 1 -13.47 -24.18 -21.43
CA MET A 1 -14.33 -23.21 -20.73
C MET A 1 -14.43 -23.71 -19.30
N ASP A 2 -13.53 -23.26 -18.43
CA ASP A 2 -13.63 -23.59 -17.02
C ASP A 2 -14.82 -22.84 -16.45
N GLN A 3 -15.81 -23.57 -15.94
CA GLN A 3 -16.85 -23.01 -15.11
C GLN A 3 -16.17 -22.35 -13.91
N GLN A 4 -16.36 -21.04 -13.77
CA GLN A 4 -15.92 -20.32 -12.59
C GLN A 4 -16.63 -20.96 -11.39
N ALA A 5 -15.88 -21.63 -10.51
CA ALA A 5 -16.45 -22.23 -9.32
C ALA A 5 -17.12 -21.12 -8.50
N ALA A 6 -18.42 -21.23 -8.28
CA ALA A 6 -19.16 -20.26 -7.50
C ALA A 6 -18.64 -20.30 -6.05
N GLN A 7 -18.21 -19.14 -5.54
CA GLN A 7 -17.78 -19.02 -4.15
C GLN A 7 -18.97 -19.29 -3.23
N ASN A 8 -18.78 -20.13 -2.21
CA ASN A 8 -19.75 -20.38 -1.16
C ASN A 8 -19.45 -19.49 0.04
N LEU A 9 -20.10 -18.33 0.09
CA LEU A 9 -19.85 -17.28 1.10
C LEU A 9 -20.95 -17.23 2.16
N GLU A 10 -21.69 -18.32 2.32
CA GLU A 10 -22.65 -18.47 3.41
C GLU A 10 -21.93 -18.52 4.77
N PRO A 11 -22.48 -17.92 5.83
CA PRO A 11 -21.84 -17.89 7.15
C PRO A 11 -21.41 -19.26 7.67
N ALA A 12 -22.22 -20.30 7.44
CA ALA A 12 -21.91 -21.66 7.85
C ALA A 12 -20.66 -22.22 7.13
N ALA A 13 -20.51 -21.91 5.83
CA ALA A 13 -19.35 -22.33 5.04
C ALA A 13 -18.07 -21.66 5.53
N ILE A 14 -18.13 -20.36 5.85
CA ILE A 14 -16.99 -19.61 6.37
C ILE A 14 -16.55 -20.16 7.73
N CYS A 15 -17.50 -20.46 8.62
CA CYS A 15 -17.21 -21.05 9.93
C CYS A 15 -16.65 -22.48 9.81
N ALA A 16 -17.19 -23.28 8.87
CA ALA A 16 -16.66 -24.61 8.57
C ALA A 16 -15.21 -24.54 8.06
N ALA A 17 -14.92 -23.60 7.16
CA ALA A 17 -13.57 -23.43 6.60
C ALA A 17 -12.53 -23.05 7.66
N LEU A 18 -12.91 -22.28 8.69
CA LEU A 18 -12.04 -22.01 9.83
C LEU A 18 -11.82 -23.25 10.72
N SER A 19 -12.88 -24.06 10.90
CA SER A 19 -12.80 -25.31 11.66
C SER A 19 -11.85 -26.31 11.00
N ASP A 20 -11.87 -26.40 9.66
CA ASP A 20 -10.97 -27.24 8.87
C ASP A 20 -9.50 -26.82 9.00
N LEU A 21 -9.25 -25.51 9.13
CA LEU A 21 -7.91 -24.98 9.40
C LEU A 21 -7.48 -25.11 10.85
N HIS A 22 -8.32 -25.71 11.71
CA HIS A 22 -8.14 -25.79 13.16
C HIS A 22 -7.93 -24.41 13.80
N LEU A 23 -8.48 -23.37 13.17
CA LEU A 23 -8.47 -22.00 13.66
C LEU A 23 -9.81 -21.72 14.33
N GLY A 24 -9.88 -21.91 15.65
CA GLY A 24 -11.12 -21.64 16.33
C GLY A 24 -11.03 -21.51 17.84
N GLY A 25 -12.09 -20.92 18.37
CA GLY A 25 -12.59 -21.08 19.72
C GLY A 25 -13.99 -21.72 19.65
N SER A 26 -14.69 -21.82 20.77
CA SER A 26 -16.05 -22.35 20.79
C SER A 26 -17.05 -21.44 20.07
N ASP A 27 -17.91 -22.03 19.24
CA ASP A 27 -19.02 -21.39 18.52
C ASP A 27 -18.63 -20.20 17.60
N PRO A 28 -17.87 -20.41 16.50
CA PRO A 28 -17.60 -19.34 15.53
C PRO A 28 -18.90 -18.82 14.88
N PHE A 29 -18.99 -17.51 14.69
CA PHE A 29 -20.06 -16.88 13.92
C PHE A 29 -19.56 -15.67 13.13
N VAL A 30 -20.21 -15.40 11.99
CA VAL A 30 -19.95 -14.19 11.20
C VAL A 30 -20.59 -12.99 11.91
N ASP A 31 -19.75 -12.07 12.38
CA ASP A 31 -20.12 -10.86 13.12
C ASP A 31 -20.21 -9.63 12.20
N GLY A 32 -19.63 -9.72 11.00
CA GLY A 32 -19.73 -8.66 10.01
C GLY A 32 -19.14 -9.06 8.67
N GLU A 33 -19.61 -8.37 7.63
CA GLU A 33 -19.09 -8.47 6.27
C GLU A 33 -18.69 -7.08 5.78
N PHE A 34 -17.52 -7.01 5.14
CA PHE A 34 -16.95 -5.80 4.59
C PHE A 34 -16.52 -6.04 3.15
N GLN A 35 -16.81 -5.08 2.28
CA GLN A 35 -16.42 -5.13 0.88
C GLN A 35 -15.15 -4.30 0.66
N GLY A 36 -14.03 -4.97 0.37
CA GLY A 36 -12.81 -4.34 -0.09
C GLY A 36 -12.77 -4.22 -1.62
N GLY A 37 -11.79 -3.45 -2.12
CA GLY A 37 -11.58 -3.29 -3.56
C GLY A 37 -11.24 -4.61 -4.28
N GLU A 38 -10.48 -5.49 -3.63
CA GLU A 38 -9.98 -6.75 -4.21
C GLU A 38 -10.56 -8.01 -3.57
N CYS A 39 -11.23 -7.88 -2.42
CA CYS A 39 -11.75 -9.01 -1.64
C CYS A 39 -13.02 -8.68 -0.86
N ARG A 40 -13.76 -9.72 -0.48
CA ARG A 40 -14.74 -9.71 0.63
C ARG A 40 -14.03 -10.11 1.91
N ILE A 41 -14.30 -9.40 2.99
CA ILE A 41 -13.69 -9.61 4.30
C ILE A 41 -14.81 -9.93 5.30
N PHE A 42 -14.68 -11.05 6.00
CA PHE A 42 -15.64 -11.47 7.02
C PHE A 42 -14.97 -11.39 8.39
N LYS A 43 -15.61 -10.69 9.33
CA LYS A 43 -15.23 -10.72 10.74
C LYS A 43 -15.86 -11.95 11.36
N ILE A 44 -15.03 -12.84 11.88
CA ILE A 44 -15.47 -14.03 12.60
C ILE A 44 -15.19 -13.84 14.08
N SER A 45 -16.25 -13.86 14.87
CA SER A 45 -16.17 -13.71 16.32
C SER A 45 -16.39 -15.04 17.01
N PHE A 46 -15.82 -15.14 18.21
CA PHE A 46 -15.87 -16.31 19.08
C PHE A 46 -16.31 -15.87 20.47
N LYS A 47 -16.83 -16.80 21.28
CA LYS A 47 -17.23 -16.49 22.67
C LYS A 47 -16.04 -16.39 23.63
N ASP A 48 -14.94 -17.04 23.30
CA ASP A 48 -13.82 -17.33 24.22
C ASP A 48 -12.47 -16.76 23.75
N ARG A 49 -12.41 -16.07 22.60
CA ARG A 49 -11.17 -15.51 22.06
C ARG A 49 -11.42 -14.32 21.13
N SER A 50 -10.32 -13.64 20.78
CA SER A 50 -10.32 -12.55 19.81
C SER A 50 -10.82 -12.97 18.44
N SER A 51 -11.50 -12.05 17.77
CA SER A 51 -12.03 -12.24 16.42
C SER A 51 -10.91 -12.41 15.37
N LEU A 52 -11.27 -13.04 14.26
CA LEU A 52 -10.44 -13.23 13.07
C LEU A 52 -11.06 -12.53 11.87
N SER A 53 -10.24 -12.25 10.87
CA SER A 53 -10.68 -11.84 9.54
C SER A 53 -10.45 -12.96 8.53
N VAL A 54 -11.49 -13.30 7.76
CA VAL A 54 -11.40 -14.20 6.60
C VAL A 54 -11.49 -13.36 5.34
N ARG A 55 -10.46 -13.42 4.49
CA ARG A 55 -10.35 -12.61 3.26
C ARG A 55 -10.46 -13.51 2.04
N VAL A 56 -11.48 -13.27 1.24
CA VAL A 56 -11.75 -14.02 0.00
C VAL A 56 -11.71 -13.06 -1.18
N ASN A 57 -10.77 -13.25 -2.11
CA ASN A 57 -10.62 -12.38 -3.26
C ASN A 57 -11.85 -12.44 -4.18
N HIS A 58 -12.17 -11.34 -4.85
CA HIS A 58 -13.27 -11.35 -5.83
C HIS A 58 -12.94 -12.32 -6.97
N PRO A 59 -13.93 -13.03 -7.55
CA PRO A 59 -13.68 -13.94 -8.66
C PRO A 59 -13.06 -13.21 -9.85
N LEU A 60 -11.82 -13.54 -10.20
CA LEU A 60 -11.15 -13.03 -11.39
C LEU A 60 -11.29 -14.02 -12.55
N HIS A 61 -11.23 -13.52 -13.79
CA HIS A 61 -11.13 -14.36 -15.00
C HIS A 61 -9.69 -14.86 -15.18
N LEU A 62 -9.19 -15.58 -14.18
CA LEU A 62 -7.85 -16.14 -14.11
C LEU A 62 -7.93 -17.67 -14.02
N SER A 63 -6.81 -18.34 -14.32
CA SER A 63 -6.73 -19.78 -14.05
C SER A 63 -6.77 -20.04 -12.54
N GLN A 64 -7.18 -21.24 -12.12
CA GLN A 64 -7.15 -21.62 -10.71
C GLN A 64 -5.74 -21.47 -10.11
N GLN A 65 -4.69 -21.77 -10.88
CA GLN A 65 -3.31 -21.63 -10.44
C GLN A 65 -2.93 -20.17 -10.18
N ASP A 66 -3.37 -19.25 -11.03
CA ASP A 66 -3.12 -17.81 -10.85
C ASP A 66 -3.86 -17.27 -9.62
N VAL A 67 -5.10 -17.73 -9.36
CA VAL A 67 -5.85 -17.37 -8.15
C VAL A 67 -5.10 -17.83 -6.91
N ILE A 68 -4.65 -19.09 -6.89
CA ILE A 68 -3.87 -19.64 -5.77
C ILE A 68 -2.56 -18.86 -5.59
N ALA A 69 -1.86 -18.54 -6.68
CA ALA A 69 -0.62 -17.78 -6.63
C ALA A 69 -0.82 -16.37 -6.06
N ASN A 70 -1.93 -15.70 -6.40
CA ASN A 70 -2.28 -14.40 -5.84
C ASN A 70 -2.51 -14.47 -4.33
N VAL A 71 -3.30 -15.45 -3.86
CA VAL A 71 -3.54 -15.64 -2.42
C VAL A 71 -2.25 -16.03 -1.69
N ASP A 72 -1.40 -16.89 -2.27
CA ASP A 72 -0.10 -17.22 -1.70
C ASP A 72 0.81 -15.99 -1.59
N MET A 73 0.84 -15.13 -2.60
CA MET A 73 1.57 -13.86 -2.57
C MET A 73 1.09 -12.95 -1.44
N ASP A 74 -0.23 -12.85 -1.23
CA ASP A 74 -0.81 -12.11 -0.10
C ASP A 74 -0.36 -12.69 1.25
N THR A 75 -0.21 -14.02 1.38
CA THR A 75 0.29 -14.59 2.65
C THR A 75 1.76 -14.25 2.92
N ARG A 76 2.59 -14.16 1.86
CA ARG A 76 4.03 -13.92 1.98
C ARG A 76 4.32 -12.55 2.57
N ILE A 77 3.53 -11.53 2.23
CA ILE A 77 3.74 -10.20 2.82
C ILE A 77 3.51 -10.21 4.33
N PHE A 78 2.41 -10.80 4.82
CA PHE A 78 2.14 -10.85 6.26
C PHE A 78 3.20 -11.66 7.01
N ARG A 79 3.61 -12.82 6.49
CA ARG A 79 4.71 -13.60 7.09
C ARG A 79 6.01 -12.82 7.13
N THR A 80 6.35 -12.11 6.04
CA THR A 80 7.54 -11.27 6.00
C THR A 80 7.49 -10.18 7.07
N LEU A 81 6.35 -9.50 7.23
CA LEU A 81 6.19 -8.45 8.24
C LEU A 81 6.32 -9.02 9.66
N GLU A 82 5.76 -10.19 9.94
CA GLU A 82 5.92 -10.88 11.23
C GLU A 82 7.37 -11.28 11.50
N GLU A 83 8.05 -11.88 10.52
CA GLU A 83 9.46 -12.26 10.61
C GLU A 83 10.37 -11.06 10.86
N LYS A 84 10.04 -9.91 10.27
CA LYS A 84 10.74 -8.64 10.50
C LYS A 84 10.30 -7.92 11.78
N GLY A 85 9.36 -8.50 12.53
CA GLY A 85 8.88 -7.96 13.81
C GLY A 85 8.10 -6.66 13.67
N PHE A 86 7.45 -6.41 12.52
CA PHE A 86 6.64 -5.21 12.30
C PHE A 86 5.26 -5.36 12.99
N PRO A 87 4.96 -4.60 14.07
CA PRO A 87 3.81 -4.90 14.91
C PRO A 87 2.48 -4.31 14.43
N TRP A 88 2.51 -3.41 13.44
CA TRP A 88 1.30 -2.70 12.99
C TRP A 88 0.59 -3.38 11.82
N SER A 89 0.97 -4.58 11.40
CA SER A 89 0.19 -5.38 10.44
C SER A 89 -0.68 -6.42 11.17
N PRO A 90 -1.83 -6.82 10.60
CA PRO A 90 -2.56 -8.00 11.07
C PRO A 90 -1.66 -9.21 11.07
N ARG A 91 -1.79 -10.06 12.09
CA ARG A 91 -1.03 -11.30 12.17
C ARG A 91 -1.61 -12.36 11.26
N TYR A 92 -0.75 -13.06 10.54
CA TYR A 92 -1.10 -14.21 9.73
C TYR A 92 -1.46 -15.40 10.61
N ARG A 93 -2.60 -16.05 10.33
CA ARG A 93 -3.05 -17.24 11.08
C ARG A 93 -3.03 -18.50 10.25
N ALA A 94 -3.64 -18.46 9.07
CA ALA A 94 -3.57 -19.54 8.10
C ALA A 94 -4.05 -19.06 6.72
N ALA A 95 -4.04 -19.96 5.75
CA ALA A 95 -4.69 -19.79 4.46
C ALA A 95 -5.13 -21.15 3.93
N SER A 96 -6.18 -21.15 3.10
CA SER A 96 -6.48 -22.27 2.22
C SER A 96 -6.06 -21.92 0.80
N LEU A 97 -5.17 -22.71 0.22
CA LEU A 97 -4.63 -22.53 -1.14
C LEU A 97 -5.20 -23.55 -2.13
N THR A 98 -6.45 -23.96 -1.91
CA THR A 98 -7.17 -24.92 -2.75
C THR A 98 -8.61 -24.46 -2.95
N PHE A 99 -9.26 -24.94 -4.01
CA PHE A 99 -10.72 -24.77 -4.20
C PHE A 99 -11.51 -25.87 -3.48
N ASP A 100 -10.85 -26.95 -3.06
CA ASP A 100 -11.46 -28.03 -2.29
C ASP A 100 -11.50 -27.63 -0.80
N ASN A 101 -12.42 -26.74 -0.47
CA ASN A 101 -12.70 -26.28 0.89
C ASN A 101 -14.15 -25.77 0.97
N PRO A 102 -14.73 -25.57 2.17
CA PRO A 102 -16.15 -25.18 2.30
C PRO A 102 -16.55 -23.88 1.57
N ILE A 103 -15.62 -22.95 1.37
CA ILE A 103 -15.82 -21.68 0.65
C ILE A 103 -15.74 -21.86 -0.89
N ASN A 104 -15.24 -23.01 -1.36
CA ASN A 104 -14.97 -23.29 -2.78
C ASN A 104 -14.01 -22.29 -3.44
N TYR A 105 -13.12 -21.67 -2.65
CA TYR A 105 -12.18 -20.66 -3.14
C TYR A 105 -10.98 -20.50 -2.19
N PRO A 106 -9.77 -20.18 -2.68
CA PRO A 106 -8.64 -19.85 -1.81
C PRO A 106 -8.88 -18.60 -0.96
N PHE A 107 -8.39 -18.59 0.27
CA PHE A 107 -8.60 -17.48 1.22
C PHE A 107 -7.47 -17.36 2.24
N VAL A 108 -7.35 -16.18 2.86
CA VAL A 108 -6.40 -15.88 3.94
C VAL A 108 -7.15 -15.61 5.25
N VAL A 109 -6.60 -16.07 6.36
CA VAL A 109 -7.09 -15.78 7.71
C VAL A 109 -6.04 -14.96 8.48
N LEU A 110 -6.45 -13.80 8.98
CA LEU A 110 -5.61 -12.90 9.77
C LEU A 110 -6.29 -12.57 11.11
N ASP A 111 -5.55 -12.04 12.08
CA ASP A 111 -6.15 -11.40 13.25
C ASP A 111 -7.08 -10.26 12.83
N TRP A 112 -8.21 -10.13 13.55
CA TRP A 112 -9.06 -8.95 13.43
C TRP A 112 -8.42 -7.77 14.17
N ALA A 113 -8.36 -6.61 13.51
CA ALA A 113 -7.90 -5.37 14.13
C ALA A 113 -9.09 -4.63 14.74
N GLU A 114 -9.12 -4.55 16.08
CA GLU A 114 -10.15 -3.77 16.78
C GLU A 114 -9.89 -2.27 16.68
N GLY A 115 -10.97 -1.51 16.52
CA GLY A 115 -10.94 -0.05 16.40
C GLY A 115 -11.86 0.45 15.29
N VAL A 116 -11.63 1.69 14.88
CA VAL A 116 -12.36 2.35 13.78
C VAL A 116 -11.38 2.80 12.70
N LEU A 117 -11.87 2.92 11.47
CA LEU A 117 -11.08 3.52 10.39
C LEU A 117 -10.78 4.97 10.71
N LEU A 118 -9.56 5.42 10.41
CA LEU A 118 -9.17 6.82 10.57
C LEU A 118 -10.06 7.72 9.73
N GLN A 119 -10.70 8.68 10.39
CA GLN A 119 -11.32 9.83 9.71
C GLN A 119 -10.26 10.91 9.54
N TRP A 120 -10.05 11.34 8.30
CA TRP A 120 -9.03 12.33 7.97
C TRP A 120 -9.53 13.26 6.87
N ASP A 121 -9.59 14.54 7.19
CA ASP A 121 -9.82 15.63 6.25
C ASP A 121 -9.03 16.87 6.72
N ASP A 122 -9.27 18.04 6.11
CA ASP A 122 -8.57 19.28 6.45
C ASP A 122 -8.88 19.78 7.88
N ASP A 123 -9.98 19.32 8.49
CA ASP A 123 -10.51 19.79 9.77
C ASP A 123 -10.49 18.71 10.88
N SER A 124 -10.37 17.43 10.50
CA SER A 124 -10.49 16.27 11.39
C SER A 124 -9.34 15.28 11.20
N PRO A 125 -8.72 14.76 12.28
CA PRO A 125 -8.91 15.17 13.67
C PRO A 125 -8.36 16.58 13.94
N SER A 126 -8.85 17.24 14.98
CA SER A 126 -8.36 18.55 15.42
C SER A 126 -6.99 18.45 16.08
N GLN A 127 -6.26 19.57 16.16
CA GLN A 127 -5.08 19.64 17.03
C GLN A 127 -5.47 19.55 18.52
N PRO A 128 -4.63 18.98 19.40
CA PRO A 128 -3.28 18.44 19.15
C PRO A 128 -3.24 16.97 18.67
N ILE A 129 -4.41 16.31 18.59
CA ILE A 129 -4.53 14.88 18.23
C ILE A 129 -3.87 14.62 16.87
N ARG A 130 -4.09 15.52 15.92
CA ARG A 130 -3.50 15.46 14.58
C ARG A 130 -1.99 15.34 14.57
N ASP A 131 -1.29 16.15 15.37
CA ASP A 131 0.18 16.15 15.42
C ASP A 131 0.70 14.87 16.07
N THR A 132 0.01 14.38 17.12
CA THR A 132 0.35 13.10 17.76
C THR A 132 0.19 11.92 16.81
N PHE A 133 -0.91 11.91 16.04
CA PHE A 133 -1.15 10.90 15.02
C PHE A 133 -0.06 10.91 13.94
N LEU A 134 0.29 12.09 13.39
CA LEU A 134 1.31 12.23 12.36
C LEU A 134 2.69 11.77 12.85
N ALA A 135 3.03 12.08 14.11
CA ALA A 135 4.26 11.61 14.73
C ALA A 135 4.28 10.07 14.85
N GLN A 136 3.16 9.47 15.26
CA GLN A 136 3.05 8.01 15.32
C GLN A 136 3.18 7.40 13.92
N LEU A 137 2.53 7.96 12.90
CA LEU A 137 2.61 7.46 11.53
C LEU A 137 4.03 7.57 10.95
N ALA A 138 4.76 8.64 11.26
CA ALA A 138 6.16 8.81 10.86
C ALA A 138 7.04 7.74 11.49
N ALA A 139 6.84 7.47 12.80
CA ALA A 139 7.54 6.39 13.50
C ALA A 139 7.24 5.01 12.91
N ILE A 140 5.99 4.76 12.51
CA ILE A 140 5.58 3.50 11.87
C ILE A 140 6.22 3.34 10.49
N GLN A 141 6.20 4.37 9.65
CA GLN A 141 6.90 4.31 8.34
C GLN A 141 8.39 4.05 8.55
N LEU A 142 9.03 4.79 9.47
CA LEU A 142 10.44 4.59 9.77
C LEU A 142 10.72 3.16 10.23
N SER A 143 9.86 2.60 11.09
CA SER A 143 9.99 1.22 11.57
C SER A 143 9.86 0.22 10.43
N LEU A 144 8.82 0.35 9.58
CA LEU A 144 8.61 -0.52 8.41
C LEU A 144 9.83 -0.52 7.49
N VAL A 145 10.29 0.67 7.13
CA VAL A 145 11.44 0.82 6.24
C VAL A 145 12.68 0.23 6.91
N THR A 146 12.94 0.55 8.18
CA THR A 146 14.13 0.09 8.89
C THR A 146 14.17 -1.43 9.02
N CYS A 147 13.08 -2.08 9.43
CA CYS A 147 13.09 -3.52 9.68
C CYS A 147 13.06 -4.35 8.39
N THR A 148 12.58 -3.79 7.28
CA THR A 148 12.53 -4.49 5.98
C THR A 148 13.65 -4.11 5.01
N MET A 149 14.48 -3.12 5.37
CA MET A 149 15.54 -2.64 4.48
C MET A 149 16.61 -3.71 4.21
N GLU A 150 16.95 -3.89 2.95
CA GLU A 150 17.99 -4.82 2.51
C GLU A 150 18.59 -4.44 1.15
N ASN A 151 19.73 -5.06 0.83
CA ASN A 151 20.36 -4.90 -0.48
C ASN A 151 19.82 -5.92 -1.49
N ARG A 152 19.58 -5.48 -2.72
CA ARG A 152 19.21 -6.33 -3.86
C ARG A 152 20.23 -6.19 -4.99
N SER A 153 20.22 -7.10 -5.96
CA SER A 153 21.10 -7.05 -7.13
C SER A 153 20.69 -6.00 -8.17
N THR A 154 19.49 -5.42 -8.03
CA THR A 154 18.89 -4.48 -8.98
C THR A 154 19.01 -3.06 -8.44
N THR A 155 19.36 -2.09 -9.28
CA THR A 155 19.37 -0.67 -8.90
C THR A 155 17.97 -0.06 -8.97
N ALA A 156 17.74 1.06 -8.29
CA ALA A 156 16.50 1.82 -8.39
C ALA A 156 16.15 2.17 -9.84
N THR A 157 17.12 2.66 -10.63
CA THR A 157 16.92 2.96 -12.04
C THR A 157 16.45 1.74 -12.83
N ALA A 158 17.16 0.61 -12.72
CA ALA A 158 16.79 -0.61 -13.45
C ALA A 158 15.40 -1.12 -13.07
N PHE A 159 15.03 -1.01 -11.80
CA PHE A 159 13.72 -1.39 -11.30
C PHE A 159 12.59 -0.55 -11.92
N PHE A 160 12.72 0.78 -11.89
CA PHE A 160 11.69 1.68 -12.41
C PHE A 160 11.65 1.68 -13.93
N GLU A 161 12.80 1.65 -14.63
CA GLU A 161 12.83 1.52 -16.09
C GLU A 161 12.06 0.29 -16.57
N ARG A 162 12.27 -0.85 -15.91
CA ARG A 162 11.53 -2.09 -16.26
C ARG A 162 10.03 -1.88 -16.15
N ARG A 163 9.54 -1.22 -15.09
CA ARG A 163 8.11 -0.95 -14.90
C ARG A 163 7.57 0.01 -15.94
N ILE A 164 8.27 1.10 -16.22
CA ILE A 164 7.87 2.07 -17.23
C ILE A 164 7.86 1.45 -18.64
N ARG A 165 8.86 0.62 -18.98
CA ARG A 165 8.89 -0.12 -20.25
C ARG A 165 7.74 -1.13 -20.38
N ASN A 166 7.36 -1.78 -19.28
CA ASN A 166 6.18 -2.65 -19.26
C ASN A 166 4.89 -1.85 -19.51
N GLN A 167 4.77 -0.64 -18.95
CA GLN A 167 3.65 0.25 -19.27
C GLN A 167 3.65 0.66 -20.74
N LEU A 168 4.80 1.05 -21.29
CA LEU A 168 4.95 1.39 -22.72
C LEU A 168 4.49 0.23 -23.62
N ASN A 169 4.90 -1.00 -23.30
CA ASN A 169 4.45 -2.18 -24.05
C ASN A 169 2.93 -2.37 -23.96
N ARG A 170 2.34 -2.15 -22.78
CA ARG A 170 0.87 -2.20 -22.62
C ARG A 170 0.15 -1.11 -23.39
N VAL A 171 0.73 0.08 -23.52
CA VAL A 171 0.21 1.17 -24.38
C VAL A 171 0.24 0.73 -25.85
N LYS A 172 1.38 0.20 -26.32
CA LYS A 172 1.54 -0.33 -27.69
C LYS A 172 0.53 -1.43 -28.03
N ASP A 173 0.26 -2.30 -27.07
CA ASP A 173 -0.71 -3.39 -27.19
C ASP A 173 -2.18 -2.91 -27.10
N GLY A 174 -2.44 -1.61 -26.90
CA GLY A 174 -3.79 -1.08 -26.71
C GLY A 174 -4.44 -1.43 -25.36
N LYS A 175 -3.67 -1.99 -24.41
CA LYS A 175 -4.15 -2.41 -23.08
C LYS A 175 -4.25 -1.26 -22.08
N LEU A 176 -3.82 -0.06 -22.46
CA LEU A 176 -3.89 1.17 -21.66
C LEU A 176 -4.50 2.30 -22.48
N PRO A 177 -5.83 2.27 -22.74
CA PRO A 177 -6.48 3.28 -23.57
C PRO A 177 -6.41 4.67 -22.92
N GLY A 178 -6.21 5.70 -23.73
CA GLY A 178 -6.11 7.11 -23.28
C GLY A 178 -4.69 7.54 -22.88
N LEU A 179 -3.69 6.68 -23.05
CA LEU A 179 -2.28 7.02 -22.92
C LEU A 179 -1.59 6.88 -24.28
N ALA A 180 -0.66 7.78 -24.57
CA ALA A 180 0.20 7.72 -25.75
C ALA A 180 1.57 7.13 -25.40
N GLU A 181 2.25 6.53 -26.38
CA GLU A 181 3.63 6.05 -26.18
C GLU A 181 4.56 7.16 -25.70
N LYS A 182 4.33 8.38 -26.21
CA LYS A 182 5.06 9.59 -25.82
C LYS A 182 5.00 9.84 -24.32
N ASP A 183 3.88 9.55 -23.66
CA ASP A 183 3.71 9.78 -22.22
C ASP A 183 4.68 8.91 -21.42
N CYS A 184 4.83 7.63 -21.80
CA CYS A 184 5.80 6.72 -21.17
C CYS A 184 7.25 7.04 -21.54
N LEU A 185 7.50 7.52 -22.77
CA LEU A 185 8.85 7.93 -23.20
C LEU A 185 9.31 9.18 -22.46
N ASP A 186 8.42 10.16 -22.28
CA ASP A 186 8.68 11.35 -21.47
C ASP A 186 8.95 10.95 -20.02
N GLN A 187 8.15 10.03 -19.45
CA GLN A 187 8.40 9.47 -18.12
C GLN A 187 9.82 8.88 -18.02
N LEU A 188 10.22 8.01 -18.95
CA LEU A 188 11.59 7.46 -19.00
C LEU A 188 12.66 8.54 -19.02
N ALA A 189 12.45 9.63 -19.77
CA ALA A 189 13.42 10.72 -19.87
C ALA A 189 13.59 11.49 -18.55
N PHE A 190 12.54 11.58 -17.73
CA PHE A 190 12.61 12.24 -16.41
C PHE A 190 13.21 11.35 -15.31
N LEU A 191 13.23 10.02 -15.49
CA LEU A 191 13.66 9.08 -14.45
C LEU A 191 15.03 9.41 -13.83
N PRO A 192 16.11 9.69 -14.60
CA PRO A 192 17.42 9.99 -14.01
C PRO A 192 17.39 11.28 -13.18
N LYS A 193 16.63 12.30 -13.61
CA LYS A 193 16.49 13.57 -12.88
C LYS A 193 15.74 13.37 -11.56
N VAL A 194 14.66 12.59 -11.57
CA VAL A 194 13.85 12.30 -10.39
C VAL A 194 14.65 11.52 -9.34
N LEU A 195 15.35 10.47 -9.77
CA LEU A 195 16.12 9.62 -8.85
C LEU A 195 17.41 10.32 -8.38
N GLY A 196 18.04 11.12 -9.25
CA GLY A 196 19.32 11.75 -8.97
C GLY A 196 20.37 10.73 -8.51
N PRO A 197 21.12 11.00 -7.43
CA PRO A 197 22.16 10.08 -6.94
C PRO A 197 21.61 8.72 -6.47
N ASP A 198 20.32 8.64 -6.15
CA ASP A 198 19.71 7.40 -5.66
C ASP A 198 19.36 6.41 -6.77
N GLY A 199 19.53 6.79 -8.04
CA GLY A 199 19.30 5.89 -9.17
C GLY A 199 20.16 4.62 -9.12
N HIS A 200 21.38 4.72 -8.58
CA HIS A 200 22.30 3.59 -8.41
C HIS A 200 22.09 2.81 -7.11
N SER A 201 21.20 3.26 -6.22
CA SER A 201 20.95 2.59 -4.96
C SER A 201 20.40 1.18 -5.19
N THR A 202 20.95 0.21 -4.46
CA THR A 202 20.49 -1.17 -4.38
C THR A 202 19.70 -1.45 -3.11
N LEU A 203 19.39 -0.41 -2.33
CA LEU A 203 18.61 -0.53 -1.11
C LEU A 203 17.12 -0.62 -1.44
N PHE A 204 16.48 -1.63 -0.87
CA PHE A 204 15.06 -1.89 -1.01
C PHE A 204 14.44 -2.02 0.38
N ALA A 205 13.17 -1.68 0.48
CA ALA A 205 12.37 -1.90 1.68
C ALA A 205 10.92 -2.19 1.25
N VAL A 206 10.09 -2.67 2.18
CA VAL A 206 8.65 -2.82 1.93
C VAL A 206 8.02 -1.44 1.87
N ASP A 207 7.32 -1.16 0.78
CA ASP A 207 6.30 -0.11 0.69
C ASP A 207 4.93 -0.74 0.92
N HIS A 208 4.06 -0.05 1.65
CA HIS A 208 2.66 -0.45 1.82
C HIS A 208 1.90 -0.38 0.49
N GLY A 209 2.28 0.55 -0.40
CA GLY A 209 1.69 0.73 -1.73
C GLY A 209 0.37 1.52 -1.76
N ASP A 210 -0.40 1.52 -0.67
CA ASP A 210 -1.70 2.22 -0.59
C ASP A 210 -1.97 2.79 0.81
N LEU A 211 -1.03 3.52 1.40
CA LEU A 211 -1.17 4.03 2.78
C LEU A 211 -2.06 5.28 2.83
N LYS A 212 -3.38 5.05 2.97
CA LYS A 212 -4.46 6.04 3.06
C LYS A 212 -5.25 5.90 4.37
N PRO A 213 -6.07 6.91 4.76
CA PRO A 213 -6.81 6.88 6.02
C PRO A 213 -7.70 5.64 6.23
N ASN A 214 -8.38 5.17 5.18
CA ASN A 214 -9.21 3.96 5.26
C ASN A 214 -8.42 2.64 5.32
N ASN A 215 -7.08 2.70 5.37
CA ASN A 215 -6.20 1.58 5.63
C ASN A 215 -5.54 1.68 7.03
N ILE A 216 -5.99 2.61 7.88
CA ILE A 216 -5.46 2.82 9.22
C ILE A 216 -6.59 2.64 10.24
N ILE A 217 -6.38 1.74 11.19
CA ILE A 217 -7.28 1.48 12.32
C ILE A 217 -6.74 2.17 13.56
N VAL A 218 -7.60 2.93 14.23
CA VAL A 218 -7.29 3.68 15.46
C VAL A 218 -8.21 3.28 16.61
N ASP A 219 -7.77 3.50 17.85
CA ASP A 219 -8.63 3.46 19.03
C ASP A 219 -9.39 4.78 19.27
N GLN A 220 -10.13 4.85 20.38
CA GLN A 220 -10.95 5.99 20.77
C GLN A 220 -10.11 7.25 21.02
N GLU A 221 -8.82 7.07 21.34
CA GLU A 221 -7.85 8.13 21.58
C GLU A 221 -7.04 8.49 20.31
N ASN A 222 -7.39 7.94 19.14
CA ASN A 222 -6.69 8.09 17.86
C ASN A 222 -5.27 7.50 17.81
N ASN A 223 -4.92 6.56 18.69
CA ASN A 223 -3.68 5.81 18.55
C ASN A 223 -3.84 4.75 17.45
N ILE A 224 -2.88 4.69 16.53
CA ILE A 224 -2.81 3.67 15.48
C ILE A 224 -2.63 2.30 16.12
N LYS A 225 -3.62 1.42 15.91
CA LYS A 225 -3.61 0.02 16.32
C LYS A 225 -3.12 -0.90 15.21
N CYS A 226 -3.52 -0.61 13.98
CA CYS A 226 -3.22 -1.49 12.86
C CYS A 226 -3.25 -0.72 11.53
N ILE A 227 -2.38 -1.12 10.62
CA ILE A 227 -2.40 -0.77 9.19
C ILE A 227 -2.89 -2.01 8.45
N ILE A 228 -3.95 -1.85 7.67
CA ILE A 228 -4.56 -2.90 6.85
C ILE A 228 -4.39 -2.57 5.36
N GLY A 229 -4.79 -3.46 4.46
CA GLY A 229 -4.75 -3.17 3.02
C GLY A 229 -3.40 -3.42 2.36
N TRP A 230 -2.61 -4.37 2.87
CA TRP A 230 -1.29 -4.77 2.36
C TRP A 230 -1.30 -5.48 0.98
N GLY A 231 -2.41 -5.51 0.24
CA GLY A 231 -2.49 -6.19 -1.06
C GLY A 231 -1.59 -5.58 -2.13
N PHE A 232 -1.30 -4.28 -2.03
CA PHE A 232 -0.37 -3.57 -2.92
C PHE A 232 1.07 -3.52 -2.40
N ALA A 233 1.35 -4.12 -1.24
CA ALA A 233 2.64 -4.00 -0.62
C ALA A 233 3.70 -4.79 -1.39
N ALA A 234 4.90 -4.22 -1.48
CA ALA A 234 5.96 -4.82 -2.25
C ALA A 234 7.34 -4.38 -1.75
N MET A 235 8.33 -5.25 -1.96
CA MET A 235 9.73 -4.84 -1.91
C MET A 235 10.06 -3.94 -3.09
N VAL A 236 10.39 -2.69 -2.79
CA VAL A 236 10.63 -1.62 -3.77
C VAL A 236 11.92 -0.89 -3.45
N PRO A 237 12.52 -0.16 -4.41
CA PRO A 237 13.66 0.70 -4.12
C PRO A 237 13.33 1.66 -2.98
N ILE A 238 14.34 1.95 -2.14
CA ILE A 238 14.16 2.73 -0.92
C ILE A 238 13.49 4.09 -1.13
N VAL A 239 13.68 4.69 -2.30
CA VAL A 239 13.06 5.97 -2.70
C VAL A 239 11.54 5.89 -2.84
N GLN A 240 11.00 4.73 -3.20
CA GLN A 240 9.56 4.46 -3.23
C GLN A 240 9.05 4.19 -1.81
N ALA A 241 9.76 3.39 -1.02
CA ALA A 241 9.37 3.10 0.37
C ALA A 241 9.43 4.36 1.27
N ALA A 242 10.26 5.34 0.90
CA ALA A 242 10.39 6.65 1.53
C ALA A 242 9.31 7.67 1.13
N LYS A 243 8.37 7.32 0.24
CA LYS A 243 7.31 8.25 -0.20
C LYS A 243 6.50 8.77 0.98
N LEU A 244 5.98 9.99 0.86
CA LEU A 244 4.96 10.48 1.78
C LEU A 244 3.70 9.59 1.68
N PRO A 245 2.98 9.35 2.79
CA PRO A 245 1.61 8.82 2.75
C PRO A 245 0.73 9.62 1.78
N CYS A 246 -0.17 8.97 1.02
CA CYS A 246 -0.85 9.59 -0.13
C CYS A 246 -1.67 10.85 0.22
N PHE A 247 -2.23 10.90 1.43
CA PHE A 247 -2.98 12.05 1.91
C PHE A 247 -2.10 13.24 2.34
N LEU A 248 -0.77 13.15 2.23
CA LEU A 248 0.17 14.23 2.51
C LEU A 248 0.81 14.86 1.25
N TRP A 249 0.48 14.40 0.04
CA TRP A 249 1.06 14.92 -1.21
C TRP A 249 0.10 15.12 -2.38
N THR A 250 -1.16 15.45 -2.08
CA THR A 250 -2.28 15.77 -3.00
C THR A 250 -2.85 14.60 -3.81
N ASP A 251 -4.10 14.76 -4.28
CA ASP A 251 -4.88 13.71 -4.93
C ASP A 251 -4.34 13.29 -6.30
N ASP A 252 -5.08 12.38 -6.94
CA ASP A 252 -4.80 11.80 -8.26
C ASP A 252 -4.71 12.80 -9.42
N SER A 253 -4.94 14.10 -9.18
CA SER A 253 -4.85 15.16 -10.18
C SER A 253 -3.61 16.04 -10.03
N ALA A 254 -2.73 16.02 -11.04
CA ALA A 254 -1.54 16.87 -11.15
C ALA A 254 -1.84 18.38 -11.16
N THR A 255 -3.10 18.78 -11.39
CA THR A 255 -3.53 20.19 -11.37
C THR A 255 -3.98 20.67 -10.00
N ARG A 256 -4.28 19.76 -9.06
CA ARG A 256 -4.79 20.13 -7.75
C ARG A 256 -3.65 20.63 -6.85
N VAL A 257 -3.82 21.85 -6.35
CA VAL A 257 -2.87 22.47 -5.42
C VAL A 257 -3.09 21.92 -4.00
N PRO A 258 -2.01 21.65 -3.24
CA PRO A 258 -2.05 21.37 -1.80
C PRO A 258 -2.94 22.33 -1.00
N SER A 259 -3.78 21.79 -0.10
CA SER A 259 -4.46 22.62 0.90
C SER A 259 -3.44 23.13 1.93
N GLN A 260 -3.73 24.26 2.58
CA GLN A 260 -2.88 24.78 3.65
C GLN A 260 -2.83 23.84 4.86
N ALA A 261 -3.91 23.12 5.14
CA ALA A 261 -3.94 22.11 6.18
C ALA A 261 -2.98 20.96 5.86
N MET A 262 -3.08 20.39 4.65
CA MET A 262 -2.20 19.30 4.21
C MET A 262 -0.71 19.71 4.19
N LEU A 263 -0.38 20.96 3.84
CA LEU A 263 1.00 21.46 3.92
C LEU A 263 1.52 21.54 5.36
N ARG A 264 0.67 21.97 6.32
CA ARG A 264 1.03 21.95 7.74
C ARG A 264 1.20 20.52 8.25
N ASP A 265 0.31 19.61 7.87
CA ASP A 265 0.38 18.21 8.28
C ASP A 265 1.63 17.53 7.75
N ARG A 266 1.96 17.78 6.48
CA ARG A 266 3.21 17.32 5.89
C ARG A 266 4.40 17.83 6.70
N GLN A 267 4.40 19.10 7.09
CA GLN A 267 5.49 19.66 7.89
C GLN A 267 5.57 18.99 9.26
N SER A 268 4.45 18.85 9.99
CA SER A 268 4.39 18.13 11.27
C SER A 268 4.89 16.68 11.16
N TYR A 269 4.49 15.97 10.09
CA TYR A 269 4.94 14.62 9.80
C TYR A 269 6.45 14.53 9.57
N ILE A 270 6.98 15.39 8.69
CA ILE A 270 8.39 15.44 8.33
C ILE A 270 9.27 15.82 9.53
N ASP A 271 8.79 16.71 10.39
CA ASP A 271 9.51 17.15 11.60
C ASP A 271 9.44 16.12 12.74
N SER A 272 8.60 15.10 12.61
CA SER A 272 8.53 14.00 13.56
C SER A 272 9.64 12.95 13.37
N PHE A 273 10.37 12.98 12.25
CA PHE A 273 11.51 12.07 12.07
C PHE A 273 12.71 12.51 12.91
N PRO A 274 13.38 11.58 13.61
CA PRO A 274 14.56 11.90 14.39
C PRO A 274 15.72 12.31 13.48
N ALA A 275 16.46 13.34 13.88
CA ALA A 275 17.43 14.01 13.01
C ALA A 275 18.51 13.08 12.43
N GLN A 276 18.99 12.04 13.14
CA GLN A 276 20.12 11.21 12.69
C GLN A 276 20.14 9.75 13.20
N ASP A 277 19.00 9.12 13.43
CA ASP A 277 19.01 7.82 14.15
C ASP A 277 19.30 6.59 13.27
N SER A 278 19.11 6.69 11.95
CA SER A 278 19.35 5.55 11.05
C SER A 278 19.53 5.95 9.58
N GLN A 279 20.13 5.05 8.78
CA GLN A 279 20.21 5.21 7.33
C GLN A 279 18.82 5.37 6.69
N ALA A 280 17.82 4.62 7.18
CA ALA A 280 16.43 4.76 6.74
C ALA A 280 15.89 6.18 7.02
N SER A 281 16.10 6.72 8.22
CA SER A 281 15.65 8.08 8.58
C SER A 281 16.25 9.14 7.67
N LEU A 282 17.56 9.06 7.39
CA LEU A 282 18.25 9.99 6.50
C LEU A 282 17.71 9.93 5.06
N LEU A 283 17.44 8.73 4.54
CA LEU A 283 16.90 8.53 3.19
C LEU A 283 15.47 9.05 3.08
N ILE A 284 14.63 8.74 4.07
CA ILE A 284 13.23 9.22 4.15
C ILE A 284 13.22 10.74 4.18
N GLN A 285 13.94 11.36 5.13
CA GLN A 285 13.95 12.82 5.26
C GLN A 285 14.49 13.50 4.01
N ARG A 286 15.53 12.96 3.37
CA ARG A 286 16.08 13.55 2.14
C ARG A 286 15.04 13.58 1.00
N TRP A 287 14.25 12.53 0.85
CA TRP A 287 13.20 12.48 -0.17
C TRP A 287 12.00 13.36 0.18
N GLN A 288 11.59 13.36 1.45
CA GLN A 288 10.38 14.07 1.88
C GLN A 288 10.61 15.59 2.07
N ARG A 289 11.83 16.01 2.43
CA ARG A 289 12.22 17.44 2.55
C ARG A 289 12.67 18.07 1.22
N ALA A 290 12.65 17.32 0.11
CA ALA A 290 13.06 17.83 -1.19
C ALA A 290 12.14 18.98 -1.65
N LYS A 291 12.72 20.02 -2.26
CA LYS A 291 11.95 21.19 -2.75
C LYS A 291 10.90 20.81 -3.80
N ASP A 292 11.17 19.74 -4.54
CA ASP A 292 10.35 19.16 -5.60
C ASP A 292 9.59 17.90 -5.14
N VAL A 293 9.38 17.72 -3.83
CA VAL A 293 8.75 16.52 -3.25
C VAL A 293 7.43 16.16 -3.93
N ASP A 294 6.56 17.13 -4.19
CA ASP A 294 5.25 16.91 -4.84
C ASP A 294 5.41 16.32 -6.24
N PHE A 295 6.37 16.84 -7.02
CA PHE A 295 6.68 16.28 -8.33
C PHE A 295 7.21 14.85 -8.22
N ARG A 296 8.15 14.60 -7.29
CA ARG A 296 8.72 13.25 -7.06
C ARG A 296 7.67 12.24 -6.66
N MET A 297 6.77 12.58 -5.73
CA MET A 297 5.73 11.67 -5.26
C MET A 297 4.76 11.30 -6.38
N ARG A 298 4.29 12.30 -7.15
CA ARG A 298 3.41 12.10 -8.31
C ARG A 298 4.09 11.32 -9.43
N TYR A 299 5.36 11.62 -9.69
CA TYR A 299 6.15 10.88 -10.67
C TYR A 299 6.25 9.40 -10.26
N LEU A 300 6.62 9.10 -9.03
CA LEU A 300 6.72 7.71 -8.56
C LEU A 300 5.35 7.01 -8.60
N GLU A 301 4.27 7.71 -8.25
CA GLU A 301 2.91 7.19 -8.37
C GLU A 301 2.50 6.88 -9.82
N SER A 302 2.90 7.71 -10.78
CA SER A 302 2.61 7.48 -12.20
C SER A 302 3.22 6.18 -12.76
N ILE A 303 4.17 5.56 -12.06
CA ILE A 303 4.76 4.26 -12.43
C ILE A 303 3.83 3.10 -12.08
N SER A 304 2.85 3.31 -11.20
CA SER A 304 1.86 2.29 -10.80
C SER A 304 0.43 2.67 -11.20
N SER A 305 0.11 3.96 -11.28
CA SER A 305 -1.24 4.47 -11.54
C SER A 305 -1.39 5.02 -12.96
N LYS A 306 -2.30 4.40 -13.74
CA LYS A 306 -2.71 4.89 -15.07
C LYS A 306 -3.26 6.33 -14.99
N GLY A 307 -4.08 6.61 -13.97
CA GLY A 307 -4.70 7.92 -13.78
C GLY A 307 -3.66 9.00 -13.53
N MET A 308 -2.71 8.72 -12.64
CA MET A 308 -1.63 9.66 -12.35
C MET A 308 -0.71 9.87 -13.56
N LEU A 309 -0.39 8.82 -14.33
CA LEU A 309 0.38 8.96 -15.57
C LEU A 309 -0.33 9.88 -16.57
N ALA A 310 -1.62 9.66 -16.81
CA ALA A 310 -2.41 10.51 -17.70
C ALA A 310 -2.46 11.96 -17.18
N SER A 311 -2.61 12.13 -15.86
CA SER A 311 -2.66 13.44 -15.23
C SER A 311 -1.33 14.21 -15.38
N MET A 312 -0.20 13.57 -15.06
CA MET A 312 1.14 14.14 -15.21
C MET A 312 1.47 14.46 -16.67
N ALA A 313 1.10 13.58 -17.60
CA ALA A 313 1.28 13.80 -19.03
C ALA A 313 0.43 15.00 -19.54
N SER A 314 -0.80 15.15 -19.05
CA SER A 314 -1.69 16.26 -19.45
C SER A 314 -1.15 17.64 -19.10
N VAL A 315 -0.32 17.73 -18.05
CA VAL A 315 0.38 18.96 -17.64
C VAL A 315 1.82 19.03 -18.16
N GLY A 316 2.19 18.15 -19.11
CA GLY A 316 3.52 18.10 -19.71
C GLY A 316 4.64 17.84 -18.72
N TRP A 317 4.37 17.08 -17.65
CA TRP A 317 5.29 16.81 -16.54
C TRP A 317 5.74 18.07 -15.79
N LYS A 318 4.93 19.13 -15.83
CA LYS A 318 5.20 20.42 -15.17
C LYS A 318 4.00 20.89 -14.35
N PRO A 319 3.77 20.35 -13.13
CA PRO A 319 2.72 20.84 -12.26
C PRO A 319 2.94 22.33 -11.95
N SER A 320 1.92 23.16 -12.13
CA SER A 320 2.02 24.63 -12.11
C SER A 320 2.48 25.23 -10.78
N TYR A 321 2.36 24.48 -9.68
CA TYR A 321 2.72 24.90 -8.33
C TYR A 321 4.03 24.25 -7.83
N CYS A 322 4.61 23.32 -8.58
CA CYS A 322 5.90 22.72 -8.22
C CYS A 322 7.03 23.57 -8.78
N LYS A 323 7.96 24.00 -7.93
CA LYS A 323 9.27 24.45 -8.41
C LYS A 323 9.97 23.21 -8.98
N LEU A 324 10.08 23.14 -10.31
CA LEU A 324 10.73 22.04 -11.00
C LEU A 324 12.18 21.91 -10.53
N ILE A 325 12.72 20.70 -10.67
CA ILE A 325 14.16 20.46 -10.72
C ILE A 325 14.71 21.42 -11.77
N GLU A 326 15.40 22.48 -11.33
CA GLU A 326 16.05 23.41 -12.24
C GLU A 326 16.99 22.61 -13.15
N ASP A 327 16.94 22.87 -14.45
CA ASP A 327 17.91 22.34 -15.40
C ASP A 327 19.28 22.94 -15.04
N VAL A 328 20.12 22.17 -14.33
CA VAL A 328 21.54 22.48 -14.13
C VAL A 328 22.34 22.03 -15.35
#